data_AF-A0A9X0A3L6-F1
#
_entry.id   AF-A0A9X0A3L6-F1
#
_cell.length_a   1.000
_cell.length_b   1.000
_cell.length_c   1.000
_cell.angle_alpha   90.00
_cell.angle_beta   90.00
_cell.angle_gamma   90.00
#
_symmetry.space_group_name_H-M   'P 1'
#
loop_
_entity.id
_entity.type
_entity.pdbx_description
1 polymer ?
#
loop_
_entity_poly.entity_id
_entity_poly.type
_entity_poly.pdbx_seq_one_letter_code
_entity_poly.pdbx_strand_id
1 'polypeptide(L)'
;MTLSEEDSVKITDVGISKDAKDITGTLAGTPVYIAPEVFHNEVYDNKADIYSLGIILWEMWYGQQAYAGVKVPTLEAFFKLIEKGHRPAHVKGSKEPPPCWRELMNHCWNRNPEKRPSAQKCNEQISKLS
;
A
#
# COMPACT_ATOMS: atom_id res chain seq x y z
N MET A 1 11.02 5.04 13.71
CA MET A 1 9.79 4.46 14.28
C MET A 1 9.99 4.34 15.78
N THR A 2 9.46 5.29 16.55
CA THR A 2 9.45 5.23 18.01
C THR A 2 8.02 4.96 18.45
N LEU A 3 7.80 3.82 19.09
CA LEU A 3 6.54 3.45 19.72
C LEU A 3 6.43 4.24 21.03
N SER A 4 5.46 5.14 21.11
CA SER A 4 5.04 5.74 22.38
C SER A 4 3.85 4.95 22.93
N GLU A 5 3.79 4.82 24.25
CA GLU A 5 2.89 4.00 25.09
C GLU A 5 1.40 4.40 25.09
N GLU A 6 0.84 4.83 23.96
CA GLU A 6 -0.61 4.94 23.80
C GLU A 6 -1.01 4.25 22.49
N ASP A 7 -2.09 3.49 22.54
CA ASP A 7 -2.71 2.64 21.50
C ASP A 7 -3.19 3.45 20.27
N SER A 8 -2.37 4.37 19.78
CA SER A 8 -2.62 5.24 18.64
C SER A 8 -1.45 5.13 17.66
N VAL A 9 -1.69 4.46 16.53
CA VAL A 9 -0.75 4.46 15.41
C VAL A 9 -0.79 5.86 14.78
N LYS A 10 0.20 6.68 15.10
CA LYS A 10 0.38 8.01 14.53
C LYS A 10 1.27 7.90 13.29
N ILE A 11 0.72 8.19 12.11
CA ILE A 11 1.52 8.28 10.87
C ILE A 11 2.39 9.54 10.98
N THR A 12 3.69 9.37 11.27
CA THR A 12 4.66 10.47 11.38
C THR A 12 5.63 10.44 10.21
N ASP A 13 5.18 10.74 8.99
CA ASP A 13 6.07 11.03 7.84
C ASP A 13 5.30 11.68 6.65
N VAL A 14 4.45 12.67 6.94
CA VAL A 14 3.84 13.53 5.92
C VAL A 14 4.81 14.65 5.53
N GLY A 15 5.87 14.33 4.78
CA GLY A 15 6.84 15.37 4.41
C GLY A 15 7.99 15.04 3.47
N ILE A 16 8.11 13.83 2.92
CA ILE A 16 9.18 13.50 1.97
C ILE A 16 8.57 12.94 0.68
N SER A 17 7.96 13.83 -0.11
CA SER A 17 7.70 13.55 -1.53
C SER A 17 9.04 13.63 -2.26
N LYS A 18 9.62 12.46 -2.58
CA LYS A 18 10.69 12.39 -3.58
C LYS A 18 10.04 12.25 -4.94
N ASP A 19 10.46 13.07 -5.90
CA ASP A 19 10.07 12.93 -7.30
C ASP A 19 10.35 11.50 -7.78
N ALA A 20 9.43 10.91 -8.54
CA ALA A 20 9.54 9.53 -9.02
C ALA A 20 10.83 9.25 -9.81
N LYS A 21 11.46 10.31 -10.36
CA LYS A 21 12.76 10.26 -11.06
C LYS A 21 13.97 10.06 -10.14
N ASP A 22 13.87 10.43 -8.87
CA ASP A 22 14.96 10.32 -7.89
C ASP A 22 14.97 8.98 -7.13
N ILE A 23 14.10 8.04 -7.50
CA ILE A 23 14.12 6.66 -6.98
C ILE A 23 15.24 5.88 -7.70
N THR A 24 16.47 6.32 -7.48
CA THR A 24 17.67 5.63 -7.93
C THR A 24 18.13 4.69 -6.82
N GLY A 25 18.00 3.39 -7.06
CA GLY A 25 18.74 2.39 -6.32
C GLY A 25 17.94 1.70 -5.21
N THR A 26 17.79 0.39 -5.42
CA THR A 26 17.25 -0.62 -4.50
C THR A 26 15.72 -0.69 -4.45
N LEU A 27 15.18 -1.86 -4.80
CA LEU A 27 13.78 -2.28 -4.59
C LEU A 27 13.45 -2.45 -3.09
N ALA A 28 14.13 -1.71 -2.22
CA ALA A 28 14.02 -1.76 -0.77
C ALA A 28 13.30 -0.49 -0.31
N GLY A 29 12.06 -0.65 0.12
CA GLY A 29 11.37 0.29 1.02
C GLY A 29 10.42 1.29 0.38
N THR A 30 10.74 1.92 -0.77
CA THR A 30 9.91 3.06 -1.26
C THR A 30 8.98 2.76 -2.45
N PRO A 31 9.34 1.96 -3.47
CA PRO A 31 8.52 1.86 -4.68
C PRO A 31 7.29 0.95 -4.54
N VAL A 32 7.24 0.09 -3.52
CA VAL A 32 6.15 -0.90 -3.36
C VAL A 32 4.82 -0.27 -2.93
N TYR A 33 4.87 0.92 -2.33
CA TYR A 33 3.70 1.70 -1.95
C TYR A 33 3.21 2.65 -3.05
N ILE A 34 4.00 2.83 -4.12
CA ILE A 34 3.66 3.77 -5.19
C ILE A 34 2.52 3.20 -6.04
N ALA A 35 1.47 4.01 -6.22
CA ALA A 35 0.37 3.66 -7.10
C ALA A 35 0.84 3.62 -8.56
N PRO A 36 0.31 2.69 -9.39
CA PRO A 36 0.80 2.49 -10.76
C PRO A 36 0.69 3.75 -11.63
N GLU A 37 -0.29 4.62 -11.41
CA GLU A 37 -0.44 5.90 -12.12
C GLU A 37 0.67 6.90 -11.79
N VAL A 38 1.14 6.93 -10.54
CA VAL A 38 2.22 7.83 -10.10
C VAL A 38 3.54 7.45 -10.75
N PHE A 39 3.78 6.15 -10.95
CA PHE A 39 4.95 5.67 -11.69
C PHE A 39 4.96 6.12 -13.15
N HIS A 40 3.78 6.24 -13.78
CA HIS A 40 3.65 6.76 -15.15
C HIS A 40 3.71 8.29 -15.22
N ASN A 41 4.05 8.96 -14.12
CA ASN A 41 4.13 10.42 -14.02
C ASN A 41 2.77 11.10 -14.32
N GLU A 42 1.68 10.38 -14.06
CA GLU A 42 0.33 10.96 -14.06
C GLU A 42 0.12 11.79 -12.79
N VAL A 43 -0.92 12.63 -12.80
CA VAL A 43 -1.19 13.58 -11.71
C VAL A 43 -1.34 12.82 -10.38
N TYR A 44 -0.46 13.14 -9.42
CA TYR A 44 -0.60 12.67 -8.06
C TYR A 44 -1.86 13.27 -7.43
N ASP A 45 -2.76 12.41 -7.00
CA ASP A 45 -3.97 12.79 -6.26
C ASP A 45 -4.05 11.99 -4.95
N ASN A 46 -4.94 12.39 -4.04
CA ASN A 46 -5.21 11.73 -2.77
C ASN A 46 -5.53 10.22 -2.92
N LYS A 47 -5.89 9.76 -4.12
CA LYS A 47 -6.13 8.34 -4.44
C LYS A 47 -4.85 7.51 -4.43
N ALA A 48 -3.69 8.12 -4.69
CA ALA A 48 -2.40 7.45 -4.58
C ALA A 48 -2.11 7.08 -3.12
N ASP A 49 -2.42 7.97 -2.17
CA ASP A 49 -2.29 7.68 -0.73
C ASP A 49 -3.20 6.53 -0.29
N ILE A 50 -4.40 6.41 -0.87
CA ILE A 50 -5.32 5.30 -0.60
C ILE A 50 -4.75 3.96 -1.10
N TYR A 51 -4.01 3.96 -2.21
CA TYR A 51 -3.31 2.77 -2.67
C TYR A 51 -2.23 2.35 -1.67
N SER A 52 -1.38 3.29 -1.25
CA SER A 52 -0.36 3.07 -0.22
C SER A 52 -0.97 2.51 1.07
N LEU A 53 -2.11 3.06 1.50
CA LEU A 53 -2.85 2.59 2.66
C LEU A 53 -3.27 1.13 2.53
N GLY A 54 -3.71 0.68 1.34
CA GLY A 54 -4.06 -0.73 1.11
C GLY A 54 -2.89 -1.69 1.35
N ILE A 55 -1.69 -1.29 0.90
CA ILE A 55 -0.46 -2.05 1.12
C ILE A 55 -0.09 -2.06 2.61
N ILE A 56 -0.15 -0.90 3.27
CA ILE A 56 0.13 -0.78 4.71
C ILE A 56 -0.84 -1.63 5.54
N LEU A 57 -2.13 -1.62 5.22
CA LEU A 57 -3.12 -2.46 5.88
C LEU A 57 -2.68 -3.93 5.79
N TRP A 58 -2.29 -4.41 4.60
CA TRP A 58 -1.79 -5.79 4.46
C TRP A 58 -0.58 -6.05 5.37
N GLU A 59 0.39 -5.14 5.42
CA GLU A 59 1.57 -5.28 6.30
C GLU A 59 1.20 -5.29 7.78
N MET A 60 0.24 -4.47 8.20
CA MET A 60 -0.27 -4.44 9.57
C MET A 60 -0.92 -5.77 9.97
N TRP A 61 -1.63 -6.44 9.05
CA TRP A 61 -2.24 -7.74 9.34
C TRP A 61 -1.21 -8.86 9.47
N TYR A 62 -0.26 -8.90 8.54
CA TYR A 62 0.68 -10.02 8.42
C TYR A 62 2.02 -9.77 9.15
N GLY A 63 2.23 -8.58 9.70
CA GLY A 63 3.42 -8.20 10.45
C GLY A 63 4.73 -8.29 9.65
N GLN A 64 4.65 -8.20 8.32
CA GLN A 64 5.81 -8.37 7.44
C GLN A 64 5.74 -7.43 6.24
N GLN A 65 6.89 -7.19 5.62
CA GLN A 65 6.99 -6.30 4.46
C GLN A 65 6.27 -6.89 3.24
N ALA A 66 5.41 -6.09 2.63
CA ALA A 66 4.72 -6.41 1.39
C ALA A 66 5.72 -6.68 0.27
N TYR A 67 5.45 -7.70 -0.53
CA TYR A 67 6.28 -8.11 -1.66
C TYR A 67 7.74 -8.47 -1.32
N ALA A 68 8.10 -8.74 -0.06
CA ALA A 68 9.47 -9.12 0.32
C ALA A 68 10.02 -10.35 -0.44
N GLY A 69 9.14 -11.26 -0.88
CA GLY A 69 9.50 -12.43 -1.69
C GLY A 69 9.52 -12.19 -3.20
N VAL A 70 9.09 -11.02 -3.70
CA VAL A 70 9.00 -10.73 -5.13
C VAL A 70 10.36 -10.24 -5.63
N LYS A 71 11.06 -11.10 -6.37
CA LYS A 71 12.32 -10.77 -7.03
C LYS A 71 12.05 -10.40 -8.48
N VAL A 72 12.17 -9.13 -8.80
CA VAL A 72 12.07 -8.61 -10.17
C VAL A 72 13.33 -7.84 -10.53
N PRO A 73 13.77 -7.92 -11.80
CA PRO A 73 15.07 -7.35 -12.21
C PRO A 73 15.07 -5.82 -12.25
N THR A 74 13.90 -5.19 -12.40
CA THR A 74 13.75 -3.73 -12.51
C THR A 74 12.45 -3.25 -11.86
N LEU A 75 12.38 -1.96 -11.54
CA LEU A 75 11.15 -1.30 -11.08
C LEU A 75 10.03 -1.37 -12.13
N GLU A 76 10.37 -1.19 -13.41
CA GLU A 76 9.40 -1.32 -14.50
C GLU A 76 8.79 -2.73 -14.54
N ALA A 77 9.59 -3.79 -14.33
CA ALA A 77 9.10 -5.15 -14.24
C ALA A 77 8.17 -5.35 -13.02
N PHE A 78 8.47 -4.69 -11.90
CA PHE A 78 7.57 -4.65 -10.73
C PHE A 78 6.22 -4.04 -11.09
N PHE A 79 6.21 -2.82 -11.66
CA PHE A 79 4.96 -2.14 -12.01
C PHE A 79 4.16 -2.91 -13.06
N LYS A 80 4.81 -3.56 -14.04
CA LYS A 80 4.13 -4.47 -14.97
C LYS A 80 3.40 -5.63 -14.27
N LEU A 81 3.92 -6.15 -13.16
CA LEU A 81 3.18 -7.15 -12.36
C LEU A 81 1.96 -6.53 -11.69
N ILE A 82 2.12 -5.35 -11.08
CA ILE A 82 1.03 -4.62 -10.41
C ILE A 82 -0.10 -4.27 -11.39
N GLU A 83 0.23 -3.84 -12.61
CA GLU A 83 -0.72 -3.53 -13.67
C GLU A 83 -1.48 -4.76 -14.17
N LYS A 84 -0.84 -5.93 -14.15
CA LYS A 84 -1.46 -7.24 -14.41
C LYS A 84 -2.34 -7.72 -13.25
N GLY A 85 -2.44 -6.96 -12.17
CA GLY A 85 -3.28 -7.27 -11.01
C GLY A 85 -2.56 -8.05 -9.91
N HIS A 86 -1.24 -8.18 -9.96
CA HIS A 86 -0.48 -8.79 -8.86
C HIS A 86 -0.64 -7.94 -7.58
N ARG A 87 -1.00 -8.59 -6.47
CA ARG A 87 -1.17 -7.97 -5.15
C ARG A 87 -0.50 -8.84 -4.08
N PRO A 88 -0.22 -8.31 -2.87
CA PRO A 88 0.40 -9.11 -1.82
C PRO A 88 -0.49 -10.31 -1.49
N ALA A 89 0.08 -11.51 -1.60
CA ALA A 89 -0.66 -12.75 -1.39
C ALA A 89 -0.92 -13.00 0.11
N HIS A 90 -1.79 -13.97 0.41
CA HIS A 90 -1.88 -14.50 1.76
C HIS A 90 -0.55 -15.15 2.18
N VAL A 91 -0.15 -14.94 3.43
CA VAL A 91 1.09 -15.49 3.99
C VAL A 91 0.81 -16.88 4.54
N LYS A 92 1.45 -17.90 3.97
CA LYS A 92 1.29 -19.29 4.41
C LYS A 92 1.58 -19.43 5.91
N GLY A 93 0.67 -20.09 6.63
CA GLY A 93 0.79 -20.34 8.07
C GLY A 93 0.32 -19.19 8.96
N SER A 94 -0.22 -18.11 8.39
CA SER A 94 -0.86 -17.01 9.15
C SER A 94 -2.39 -17.11 9.08
N LYS A 95 -3.08 -16.37 9.96
CA LYS A 95 -4.54 -16.28 9.93
C LYS A 95 -4.99 -15.39 8.75
N GLU A 96 -6.02 -15.83 8.03
CA GLU A 96 -6.61 -14.99 6.98
C GLU A 96 -7.31 -13.75 7.58
N PRO A 97 -7.20 -12.58 6.94
CA PRO A 97 -7.96 -11.41 7.32
C PRO A 97 -9.46 -11.66 7.17
N PRO A 98 -10.29 -11.13 8.09
CA PRO A 98 -11.74 -11.13 7.94
C PRO A 98 -12.16 -10.60 6.56
N PRO A 99 -13.31 -11.06 6.01
CA PRO A 99 -13.77 -10.64 4.68
C PRO A 99 -13.79 -9.12 4.48
N CYS A 100 -14.27 -8.38 5.49
CA CYS A 100 -14.32 -6.92 5.49
C CYS A 100 -12.94 -6.25 5.41
N TRP A 101 -11.93 -6.80 6.08
CA TRP A 101 -10.54 -6.35 6.01
C TRP A 101 -9.96 -6.58 4.60
N ARG A 102 -10.22 -7.77 4.03
CA ARG A 102 -9.78 -8.12 2.68
C ARG A 102 -10.47 -7.27 1.61
N GLU A 103 -11.75 -6.98 1.76
CA GLU A 103 -12.51 -6.10 0.87
C GLU A 103 -11.98 -4.67 0.92
N LEU A 104 -11.71 -4.13 2.11
CA LEU A 104 -11.12 -2.80 2.26
C LEU A 104 -9.78 -2.71 1.54
N MET A 105 -8.86 -3.67 1.76
CA MET A 105 -7.59 -3.71 1.03
C MET A 105 -7.81 -3.74 -0.50
N ASN A 106 -8.71 -4.61 -0.97
CA ASN A 106 -9.06 -4.75 -2.39
C ASN A 106 -9.60 -3.48 -3.03
N HIS A 107 -10.38 -2.70 -2.29
CA HIS A 107 -10.83 -1.39 -2.75
C HIS A 107 -9.70 -0.35 -2.71
N CYS A 108 -8.86 -0.35 -1.67
CA CYS A 108 -7.75 0.58 -1.52
C CYS A 108 -6.73 0.47 -2.66
N TRP A 109 -6.30 -0.75 -3.02
CA TRP A 109 -5.32 -0.96 -4.09
C TRP A 109 -5.96 -1.27 -5.46
N ASN A 110 -7.17 -0.77 -5.71
CA ASN A 110 -7.84 -0.93 -7.00
C ASN A 110 -7.00 -0.30 -8.12
N ARG A 111 -6.97 -0.96 -9.29
CA ARG A 111 -6.25 -0.44 -10.46
C ARG A 111 -6.78 0.92 -10.89
N ASN A 112 -8.09 1.13 -10.85
CA ASN A 112 -8.70 2.41 -11.21
C ASN A 112 -8.73 3.31 -9.95
N PRO A 113 -8.04 4.47 -9.94
CA PRO A 113 -8.04 5.42 -8.82
C PRO A 113 -9.44 5.87 -8.39
N GLU A 114 -10.36 6.04 -9.35
CA GLU A 114 -11.75 6.46 -9.08
C GLU A 114 -12.56 5.43 -8.30
N LYS A 115 -12.19 4.14 -8.42
CA LYS A 115 -12.82 3.05 -7.67
C LYS A 115 -12.28 2.92 -6.25
N ARG A 116 -11.22 3.64 -5.91
CA ARG A 116 -10.64 3.62 -4.57
C ARG A 116 -11.51 4.47 -3.62
N PRO A 117 -11.73 4.03 -2.37
CA PRO A 117 -12.49 4.79 -1.39
C PRO A 117 -11.82 6.14 -1.08
N SER A 118 -12.54 7.05 -0.44
CA SER A 118 -11.92 8.24 0.16
C SER A 118 -11.22 7.88 1.47
N ALA A 119 -10.30 8.74 1.93
CA ALA A 119 -9.67 8.57 3.24
C ALA A 119 -10.71 8.51 4.38
N GLN A 120 -11.74 9.36 4.31
CA GLN A 120 -12.88 9.31 5.24
C GLN A 120 -13.56 7.95 5.23
N LYS A 121 -13.82 7.38 4.04
CA LYS A 121 -14.48 6.09 3.92
C LYS A 121 -13.62 4.94 4.45
N CYS A 122 -12.31 5.00 4.21
CA CYS A 122 -11.37 4.04 4.80
C CYS A 122 -11.43 4.10 6.33
N ASN A 123 -11.38 5.31 6.90
CA ASN A 123 -11.43 5.51 8.34
C ASN A 123 -12.72 4.96 8.96
N GLU A 124 -13.88 5.20 8.32
CA GLU A 124 -15.17 4.64 8.73
C GLU A 124 -15.21 3.12 8.68
N GLN A 125 -14.50 2.49 7.74
CA GLN A 125 -14.44 1.03 7.67
C GLN A 125 -13.49 0.49 8.73
N ILE A 126 -12.30 1.08 8.89
CA ILE A 126 -11.31 0.68 9.89
C ILE A 126 -11.89 0.76 11.30
N SER A 127 -12.65 1.82 11.63
CA SER A 127 -13.27 1.97 12.96
C SER A 127 -14.34 0.92 13.26
N LYS A 128 -14.94 0.29 12.24
CA LYS A 128 -15.88 -0.83 12.40
C LYS A 128 -15.20 -2.18 12.55
N LEU A 129 -13.89 -2.23 12.39
CA LEU A 129 -13.07 -3.44 12.47
C LEU A 129 -12.37 -3.59 13.83
N SER A 130 -12.41 -2.52 14.64
CA SER A 130 -12.06 -2.48 16.07
C SER A 130 -13.22 -3.03 16.89
#